data_AF-A0A2U1J8C0-F1
#
_entry.id   AF-A0A2U1J8C0-F1
#
_cell.length_a   1.000
_cell.length_b   1.000
_cell.length_c   1.000
_cell.angle_alpha   90.00
_cell.angle_beta   90.00
_cell.angle_gamma   90.00
#
_symmetry.space_group_name_H-M   'P 1'
#
loop_
_entity.id
_entity.type
_entity.pdbx_description
1 polymer ?
#
loop_
_entity_poly.entity_id
_entity_poly.type
_entity_poly.pdbx_seq_one_letter_code
_entity_poly.pdbx_strand_id
1 'polypeptide(L)'
;MTKKKSIDSKEFDTTEIEKKMRAMTDREFDNPFDELDEYTLETIFILSGNPEISTLSIKLFKVAHYIPTQVKYLKRNIYARPEFAQSVFYSRHPKFAKKEELVIKLLKQGININSGDGNSIYNRVFKYKMIKALFAMIKSFKLEKVAYTPGSENKIEPHIFRNNEYYIVKPLMDGIDEDKILKDFELYKDENIETLLKLYEANSYMHDLVEDCGIPAKNLFQKKNRILNLYQNVELLQYQDLLRMAIIHNQPRITKCALEFSEFTNKELKEVLEIVEGNDSYYNDVYRMATYYINPDPLLKVKDD
;
A
#
# COMPACT_ATOMS: atom_id res chain seq x y z
N MET A 1 31.22 21.81 87.85
CA MET A 1 30.01 20.97 87.95
C MET A 1 28.96 21.50 87.00
N THR A 2 28.84 20.91 85.81
CA THR A 2 27.93 21.39 84.76
C THR A 2 26.92 20.29 84.48
N LYS A 3 25.64 20.51 84.86
CA LYS A 3 24.53 19.58 84.59
C LYS A 3 24.23 19.56 83.09
N LYS A 4 24.44 18.42 82.44
CA LYS A 4 23.90 18.13 81.10
C LYS A 4 22.39 17.85 81.23
N LYS A 5 21.57 18.65 80.55
CA LYS A 5 20.16 18.32 80.27
C LYS A 5 20.13 17.24 79.18
N SER A 6 19.45 16.13 79.44
CA SER A 6 19.05 15.16 78.42
C SER A 6 17.97 15.78 77.55
N ILE A 7 18.14 15.68 76.22
CA ILE A 7 17.12 16.00 75.24
C ILE A 7 16.39 14.69 74.97
N ASP A 8 15.09 14.66 75.26
CA ASP A 8 14.21 13.57 74.86
C ASP A 8 14.18 13.48 73.34
N SER A 9 14.73 12.39 72.80
CA SER A 9 14.54 12.00 71.42
C SER A 9 13.09 11.54 71.28
N LYS A 10 12.24 12.38 70.66
CA LYS A 10 10.95 11.93 70.13
C LYS A 10 11.23 10.78 69.15
N GLU A 11 10.85 9.57 69.52
CA GLU A 11 10.69 8.47 68.58
C GLU A 11 9.82 8.95 67.43
N PHE A 12 10.43 9.08 66.26
CA PHE A 12 9.71 9.25 65.01
C PHE A 12 8.99 7.92 64.77
N ASP A 13 7.66 7.95 64.88
CA ASP A 13 6.79 6.82 64.60
C ASP A 13 6.89 6.45 63.11
N THR A 14 7.90 5.65 62.77
CA THR A 14 8.14 5.10 61.42
C THR A 14 6.94 4.30 60.93
N THR A 15 6.10 3.81 61.83
CA THR A 15 4.88 3.06 61.53
C THR A 15 3.80 3.90 60.84
N GLU A 16 3.74 5.22 61.09
CA GLU A 16 2.77 6.11 60.42
C GLU A 16 3.23 6.52 59.01
N ILE A 17 4.55 6.69 58.82
CA ILE A 17 5.17 6.95 57.51
C ILE A 17 5.11 5.69 56.65
N GLU A 18 5.39 4.52 57.20
CA GLU A 18 5.26 3.23 56.52
C GLU A 18 3.79 2.90 56.19
N LYS A 19 2.82 3.26 57.06
CA LYS A 19 1.39 3.17 56.73
C LYS A 19 0.99 4.12 55.60
N LYS A 20 1.49 5.37 55.59
CA LYS A 20 1.24 6.32 54.50
C LYS A 20 1.90 5.87 53.20
N MET A 21 3.09 5.30 53.25
CA MET A 21 3.77 4.74 52.07
C MET A 21 3.06 3.48 51.56
N ARG A 22 2.61 2.57 52.44
CA ARG A 22 1.80 1.40 52.04
C ARG A 22 0.44 1.80 51.44
N ALA A 23 -0.22 2.81 52.03
CA ALA A 23 -1.46 3.37 51.49
C ALA A 23 -1.26 4.17 50.19
N MET A 24 -0.04 4.62 49.88
CA MET A 24 0.32 5.21 48.59
C MET A 24 0.70 4.15 47.55
N THR A 25 1.25 3.00 47.95
CA THR A 25 1.51 1.87 47.03
C THR A 25 0.26 1.07 46.69
N ASP A 26 -0.78 1.10 47.53
CA ASP A 26 -2.06 0.42 47.29
C ASP A 26 -3.11 1.29 46.58
N ARG A 27 -2.81 2.58 46.34
CA ARG A 27 -3.55 3.34 45.34
C ARG A 27 -2.93 2.97 44.00
N GLU A 28 -3.65 2.18 43.20
CA GLU A 28 -3.50 2.25 41.75
C GLU A 28 -3.42 3.74 41.42
N PHE A 29 -2.26 4.22 40.98
CA PHE A 29 -2.15 5.57 40.46
C PHE A 29 -3.03 5.57 39.22
N ASP A 30 -4.30 5.94 39.39
CA ASP A 30 -5.25 6.07 38.31
C ASP A 30 -4.61 7.01 37.29
N ASN A 31 -4.33 6.43 36.13
CA ASN A 31 -3.66 7.15 35.08
C ASN A 31 -4.61 8.28 34.65
N PRO A 32 -4.19 9.56 34.67
CA PRO A 32 -5.09 10.67 34.38
C PRO A 32 -5.67 10.60 32.95
N PHE A 33 -5.03 9.87 32.04
CA PHE A 33 -5.56 9.62 30.71
C PHE A 33 -6.73 8.63 30.70
N ASP A 34 -6.86 7.75 31.69
CA ASP A 34 -7.91 6.74 31.72
C ASP A 34 -9.28 7.36 32.11
N GLU A 35 -9.27 8.52 32.77
CA GLU A 35 -10.46 9.32 33.08
C GLU A 35 -11.02 10.09 31.86
N LEU A 36 -10.17 10.41 30.87
CA LEU A 36 -10.56 11.22 29.71
C LEU A 36 -11.37 10.42 28.69
N ASP A 37 -12.34 11.05 28.02
CA ASP A 37 -13.10 10.41 26.95
C ASP A 37 -12.25 10.15 25.69
N GLU A 38 -12.75 9.27 24.80
CA GLU A 38 -12.02 8.87 23.59
C GLU A 38 -11.75 10.04 22.64
N TYR A 39 -12.65 11.02 22.55
CA TYR A 39 -12.49 12.19 21.68
C TYR A 39 -11.36 13.09 22.18
N THR A 40 -11.28 13.29 23.49
CA THR A 40 -10.23 14.07 24.15
C THR A 40 -8.89 13.37 23.97
N LEU A 41 -8.83 12.05 24.19
CA LEU A 41 -7.63 11.25 23.96
C LEU A 41 -7.18 11.26 22.50
N GLU A 42 -8.11 11.16 21.56
CA GLU A 42 -7.82 11.25 20.12
C GLU A 42 -7.21 12.62 19.79
N THR A 43 -7.80 13.69 20.34
CA THR A 43 -7.33 15.07 20.15
C THR A 43 -5.93 15.25 20.72
N ILE A 44 -5.67 14.78 21.95
CA ILE A 44 -4.32 14.83 22.55
C ILE A 44 -3.32 14.07 21.69
N PHE A 45 -3.67 12.85 21.26
CA PHE A 45 -2.82 12.04 20.39
C PHE A 45 -2.46 12.75 19.08
N ILE A 46 -3.45 13.32 18.40
CA ILE A 46 -3.25 14.01 17.12
C ILE A 46 -2.43 15.29 17.30
N LEU A 47 -2.70 16.07 18.34
CA LEU A 47 -2.05 17.37 18.55
C LEU A 47 -0.63 17.26 19.09
N SER A 48 -0.27 16.17 19.77
CA SER A 48 1.10 15.98 20.28
C SER A 48 2.13 15.86 19.16
N GLY A 49 1.73 15.36 17.98
CA GLY A 49 2.64 15.05 16.89
C GLY A 49 3.72 14.01 17.24
N ASN A 50 3.56 13.28 18.35
CA ASN A 50 4.51 12.29 18.84
C ASN A 50 3.79 10.95 19.08
N PRO A 51 4.05 9.91 18.28
CA PRO A 51 3.34 8.64 18.41
C PRO A 51 3.65 7.91 19.73
N GLU A 52 4.78 8.23 20.38
CA GLU A 52 5.19 7.59 21.64
C GLU A 52 4.26 7.92 22.81
N ILE A 53 3.47 9.00 22.73
CA ILE A 53 2.50 9.31 23.79
C ILE A 53 1.43 8.22 23.92
N SER A 54 1.25 7.38 22.90
CA SER A 54 0.34 6.24 22.94
C SER A 54 0.70 5.22 24.03
N THR A 55 1.93 5.27 24.56
CA THR A 55 2.40 4.39 25.63
C THR A 55 2.00 4.87 27.03
N LEU A 56 1.47 6.09 27.15
CA LEU A 56 1.19 6.69 28.46
C LEU A 56 0.05 5.99 29.20
N SER A 57 -0.95 5.43 28.51
CA SER A 57 -2.03 4.62 29.13
C SER A 57 -2.61 3.59 28.17
N ILE A 58 -3.29 2.56 28.69
CA ILE A 58 -3.95 1.52 27.87
C ILE A 58 -5.10 2.13 27.05
N LYS A 59 -5.86 3.07 27.63
CA LYS A 59 -6.96 3.72 26.93
C LYS A 59 -6.45 4.58 25.76
N LEU A 60 -5.41 5.38 25.99
CA LEU A 60 -4.75 6.17 24.94
C LEU A 60 -4.12 5.28 23.88
N PHE A 61 -3.50 4.16 24.27
CA PHE A 61 -2.97 3.17 23.34
C PHE A 61 -4.06 2.67 22.38
N LYS A 62 -5.22 2.26 22.91
CA LYS A 62 -6.35 1.78 22.10
C LYS A 62 -6.85 2.85 21.12
N VAL A 63 -7.03 4.08 21.59
CA VAL A 63 -7.46 5.22 20.75
C VAL A 63 -6.43 5.51 19.65
N ALA A 64 -5.13 5.53 19.97
CA ALA A 64 -4.05 5.77 19.02
C ALA A 64 -3.88 4.65 17.99
N HIS A 65 -4.29 3.42 18.32
CA HIS A 65 -4.22 2.26 17.40
C HIS A 65 -5.44 2.12 16.50
N TYR A 66 -6.50 2.89 16.75
CA TYR A 66 -7.68 2.94 15.91
C TYR A 66 -7.37 3.58 14.55
N ILE A 67 -7.77 2.91 13.45
CA ILE A 67 -7.39 3.32 12.08
C ILE A 67 -7.81 4.76 11.76
N PRO A 68 -9.06 5.20 11.99
CA PRO A 68 -9.46 6.59 11.78
C PRO A 68 -8.58 7.61 12.53
N THR A 69 -8.21 7.33 13.78
CA THR A 69 -7.28 8.16 14.56
C THR A 69 -5.92 8.25 13.87
N GLN A 70 -5.38 7.10 13.43
CA GLN A 70 -4.10 7.04 12.71
C GLN A 70 -4.14 7.82 11.40
N VAL A 71 -5.25 7.76 10.66
CA VAL A 71 -5.44 8.55 9.42
C VAL A 71 -5.41 10.05 9.72
N LYS A 72 -6.15 10.51 10.74
CA LYS A 72 -6.16 11.92 11.15
C LYS A 72 -4.77 12.39 11.58
N TYR A 73 -4.08 11.59 12.39
CA TYR A 73 -2.70 11.85 12.82
C TYR A 73 -1.75 11.97 11.61
N LEU A 74 -1.76 10.98 10.71
CA LEU A 74 -0.86 10.98 9.55
C LEU A 74 -1.14 12.14 8.61
N LYS A 75 -2.41 12.44 8.32
CA LYS A 75 -2.80 13.55 7.46
C LYS A 75 -2.30 14.89 8.02
N ARG A 76 -2.47 15.11 9.32
CA ARG A 76 -2.07 16.36 9.99
C ARG A 76 -0.56 16.47 10.17
N ASN A 77 0.09 15.41 10.64
CA ASN A 77 1.46 15.50 11.14
C ASN A 77 2.51 15.00 10.14
N ILE A 78 2.14 14.12 9.21
CA ILE A 78 3.10 13.47 8.30
C ILE A 78 2.89 13.97 6.86
N TYR A 79 1.69 13.80 6.30
CA TYR A 79 1.42 14.18 4.91
C TYR A 79 1.27 15.69 4.67
N ALA A 80 1.08 16.48 5.74
CA ALA A 80 1.17 17.94 5.66
C ALA A 80 2.62 18.46 5.63
N ARG A 81 3.63 17.58 5.77
CA ARG A 81 5.05 17.93 5.82
C ARG A 81 5.78 17.49 4.53
N PRO A 82 6.97 18.04 4.26
CA PRO A 82 7.79 17.67 3.09
C PRO A 82 8.11 16.17 3.04
N GLU A 83 8.42 15.67 1.84
CA GLU A 83 8.66 14.25 1.55
C GLU A 83 9.75 13.63 2.42
N PHE A 84 10.85 14.34 2.65
CA PHE A 84 11.92 13.93 3.55
C PHE A 84 11.40 13.58 4.97
N ALA A 85 10.48 14.39 5.51
CA ALA A 85 9.92 14.15 6.85
C ALA A 85 9.04 12.88 6.88
N GLN A 86 8.34 12.58 5.78
CA GLN A 86 7.55 11.36 5.64
C GLN A 86 8.45 10.13 5.64
N SER A 87 9.56 10.19 4.90
CA SER A 87 10.54 9.11 4.82
C SER A 87 11.18 8.80 6.18
N VAL A 88 11.58 9.83 6.94
CA VAL A 88 12.10 9.68 8.31
C VAL A 88 11.07 9.04 9.23
N PHE A 89 9.80 9.48 9.17
CA PHE A 89 8.73 8.92 10.00
C PHE A 89 8.54 7.42 9.74
N TYR A 90 8.38 7.00 8.49
CA TYR A 90 8.14 5.59 8.17
C TYR A 90 9.35 4.69 8.46
N SER A 91 10.56 5.24 8.38
CA SER A 91 11.78 4.53 8.77
C SER A 91 11.83 4.25 10.28
N ARG A 92 11.37 5.19 11.11
CA ARG A 92 11.28 5.02 12.57
C ARG A 92 10.07 4.19 13.01
N HIS A 93 8.99 4.21 12.22
CA HIS A 93 7.73 3.54 12.54
C HIS A 93 7.31 2.53 11.45
N PRO A 94 8.09 1.45 11.22
CA PRO A 94 7.86 0.52 10.11
C PRO A 94 6.53 -0.23 10.20
N LYS A 95 5.94 -0.38 11.39
CA LYS A 95 4.60 -0.97 11.55
C LYS A 95 3.52 -0.16 10.84
N PHE A 96 3.63 1.17 10.82
CA PHE A 96 2.72 2.03 10.04
C PHE A 96 2.97 1.88 8.55
N ALA A 97 4.23 1.72 8.14
CA ALA A 97 4.61 1.55 6.74
C ALA A 97 3.95 0.31 6.12
N LYS A 98 3.80 -0.76 6.90
CA LYS A 98 3.26 -2.07 6.49
C LYS A 98 1.73 -2.24 6.66
N LYS A 99 1.01 -1.21 7.13
CA LYS A 99 -0.41 -1.35 7.48
C LYS A 99 -1.33 -1.08 6.27
N GLU A 100 -1.74 -2.14 5.59
CA GLU A 100 -2.57 -2.07 4.36
C GLU A 100 -3.89 -1.31 4.54
N GLU A 101 -4.67 -1.62 5.59
CA GLU A 101 -5.94 -0.92 5.87
C GLU A 101 -5.77 0.58 6.07
N LEU A 102 -4.61 0.99 6.61
CA LEU A 102 -4.28 2.40 6.77
C LEU A 102 -4.04 3.08 5.42
N VAL A 103 -3.33 2.39 4.51
CA VAL A 103 -3.11 2.86 3.13
C VAL A 103 -4.45 3.05 2.42
N ILE A 104 -5.34 2.05 2.47
CA ILE A 104 -6.67 2.13 1.84
C ILE A 104 -7.46 3.34 2.33
N LYS A 105 -7.42 3.64 3.64
CA LYS A 105 -8.11 4.82 4.18
C LYS A 105 -7.46 6.14 3.78
N LEU A 106 -6.13 6.19 3.65
CA LEU A 106 -5.42 7.37 3.16
C LEU A 106 -5.73 7.64 1.68
N LEU A 107 -5.81 6.59 0.85
CA LEU A 107 -6.23 6.70 -0.57
C LEU A 107 -7.62 7.32 -0.69
N LYS A 108 -8.59 6.83 0.09
CA LYS A 108 -9.96 7.37 0.12
C LYS A 108 -10.03 8.83 0.59
N GLN A 109 -8.98 9.33 1.24
CA GLN A 109 -8.87 10.71 1.71
C GLN A 109 -8.10 11.61 0.72
N GLY A 110 -7.75 11.11 -0.47
CA GLY A 110 -7.08 11.88 -1.52
C GLY A 110 -5.61 12.19 -1.23
N ILE A 111 -4.95 11.38 -0.42
CA ILE A 111 -3.51 11.52 -0.18
C ILE A 111 -2.75 11.20 -1.47
N ASN A 112 -1.78 12.05 -1.84
CA ASN A 112 -0.92 11.82 -2.99
C ASN A 112 -0.13 10.52 -2.81
N ILE A 113 -0.28 9.59 -3.75
CA ILE A 113 0.35 8.27 -3.66
C ILE A 113 1.86 8.29 -3.84
N ASN A 114 2.39 9.33 -4.48
CA ASN A 114 3.79 9.46 -4.83
C ASN A 114 4.60 10.26 -3.80
N SER A 115 3.96 10.91 -2.82
CA SER A 115 4.67 11.71 -1.83
C SER A 115 5.45 10.84 -0.85
N GLY A 116 6.67 11.25 -0.50
CA GLY A 116 7.50 10.58 0.52
C GLY A 116 8.58 9.65 -0.04
N ASP A 117 9.01 9.88 -1.28
CA ASP A 117 10.09 9.17 -1.95
C ASP A 117 9.94 7.64 -1.86
N GLY A 118 10.99 6.90 -1.47
CA GLY A 118 10.98 5.45 -1.28
C GLY A 118 9.96 4.92 -0.25
N ASN A 119 9.31 5.80 0.52
CA ASN A 119 8.26 5.46 1.48
C ASN A 119 6.87 5.97 1.06
N SER A 120 6.72 6.39 -0.20
CA SER A 120 5.42 6.73 -0.78
C SER A 120 4.42 5.59 -0.67
N ILE A 121 3.12 5.90 -0.76
CA ILE A 121 2.07 4.86 -0.75
C ILE A 121 2.33 3.89 -1.91
N TYR A 122 2.65 4.41 -3.09
CA TYR A 122 3.02 3.63 -4.27
C TYR A 122 4.12 2.62 -3.95
N ASN A 123 5.27 3.08 -3.47
CA ASN A 123 6.42 2.22 -3.19
C ASN A 123 6.12 1.19 -2.10
N ARG A 124 5.39 1.59 -1.05
CA ARG A 124 5.04 0.70 0.06
C ARG A 124 4.08 -0.41 -0.34
N VAL A 125 3.13 -0.13 -1.23
CA VAL A 125 2.16 -1.12 -1.71
C VAL A 125 2.88 -2.28 -2.40
N PHE A 126 3.83 -1.99 -3.29
CA PHE A 126 4.61 -3.03 -3.94
C PHE A 126 5.61 -3.69 -3.00
N LYS A 127 6.43 -2.89 -2.29
CA LYS A 127 7.45 -3.39 -1.36
C LYS A 127 6.92 -4.34 -0.29
N TYR A 128 5.69 -4.09 0.18
CA TYR A 128 5.05 -4.89 1.22
C TYR A 128 3.89 -5.76 0.70
N LYS A 129 3.77 -5.95 -0.62
CA LYS A 129 2.80 -6.85 -1.25
C LYS A 129 1.36 -6.61 -0.78
N MET A 130 0.96 -5.34 -0.69
CA MET A 130 -0.36 -4.94 -0.20
C MET A 130 -1.40 -5.07 -1.31
N ILE A 131 -1.85 -6.30 -1.59
CA ILE A 131 -2.74 -6.62 -2.73
C ILE A 131 -4.08 -5.86 -2.69
N LYS A 132 -4.70 -5.69 -1.51
CA LYS A 132 -5.96 -4.95 -1.37
C LYS A 132 -5.74 -3.46 -1.57
N ALA A 133 -4.63 -2.91 -1.07
CA ALA A 133 -4.28 -1.52 -1.32
C ALA A 133 -3.93 -1.28 -2.79
N LEU A 134 -3.20 -2.20 -3.45
CA LEU A 134 -2.93 -2.16 -4.89
C LEU A 134 -4.24 -2.14 -5.68
N PHE A 135 -5.17 -3.05 -5.36
CA PHE A 135 -6.47 -3.07 -6.00
C PHE A 135 -7.26 -1.78 -5.78
N ALA A 136 -7.21 -1.21 -4.56
CA ALA A 136 -7.82 0.08 -4.29
C ALA A 136 -7.16 1.22 -5.08
N MET A 137 -5.84 1.18 -5.27
CA MET A 137 -5.10 2.16 -6.09
C MET A 137 -5.48 2.07 -7.57
N ILE A 138 -5.51 0.85 -8.13
CA ILE A 138 -5.93 0.58 -9.51
C ILE A 138 -7.35 1.11 -9.74
N LYS A 139 -8.26 0.87 -8.80
CA LYS A 139 -9.64 1.34 -8.92
C LYS A 139 -9.85 2.83 -8.68
N SER A 140 -8.83 3.52 -8.16
CA SER A 140 -8.92 4.93 -7.85
C SER A 140 -8.59 5.77 -9.08
N PHE A 141 -9.25 6.91 -9.19
CA PHE A 141 -9.06 7.85 -10.29
C PHE A 141 -8.86 9.26 -9.77
N LYS A 142 -8.30 10.12 -10.61
CA LYS A 142 -8.19 11.56 -10.41
C LYS A 142 -8.97 12.28 -11.50
N LEU A 143 -9.52 13.45 -11.14
CA LEU A 143 -10.18 14.34 -12.08
C LEU A 143 -9.18 15.42 -12.49
N GLU A 144 -8.92 15.51 -13.79
CA GLU A 144 -8.07 16.54 -14.36
C GLU A 144 -8.93 17.54 -15.12
N LYS A 145 -8.82 18.82 -14.76
CA LYS A 145 -9.52 19.90 -15.45
C LYS A 145 -8.91 20.08 -16.84
N VAL A 146 -9.77 20.21 -17.85
CA VAL A 146 -9.35 20.42 -19.23
C VAL A 146 -9.99 21.66 -19.82
N ALA A 147 -9.25 22.32 -20.72
CA ALA A 147 -9.82 23.33 -21.58
C ALA A 147 -10.57 22.62 -22.72
N TYR A 148 -11.86 22.88 -22.84
CA TYR A 148 -12.68 22.35 -23.91
C TYR A 148 -13.65 23.41 -24.41
N THR A 149 -13.65 23.61 -25.71
CA THR A 149 -14.59 24.46 -26.42
C THR A 149 -15.50 23.57 -27.28
N PRO A 150 -16.82 23.54 -27.04
CA PRO A 150 -17.73 22.79 -27.89
C PRO A 150 -17.61 23.21 -29.36
N GLY A 151 -17.42 22.23 -30.26
CA GLY A 151 -17.31 22.47 -31.70
C GLY A 151 -15.90 22.80 -32.23
N SER A 152 -14.88 22.90 -31.38
CA SER A 152 -13.48 22.94 -31.83
C SER A 152 -12.92 21.53 -32.01
N GLU A 153 -11.90 21.37 -32.87
CA GLU A 153 -11.14 20.11 -33.08
C GLU A 153 -10.26 19.74 -31.86
N ASN A 154 -10.84 19.67 -30.66
CA ASN A 154 -10.14 19.16 -29.50
C ASN A 154 -9.95 17.65 -29.66
N LYS A 155 -8.71 17.18 -29.51
CA LYS A 155 -8.35 15.76 -29.66
C LYS A 155 -8.96 14.85 -28.59
N ILE A 156 -9.32 15.39 -27.42
CA ILE A 156 -9.82 14.60 -26.30
C ILE A 156 -11.12 15.22 -25.77
N GLU A 157 -12.21 14.47 -25.84
CA GLU A 157 -13.49 14.89 -25.29
C GLU A 157 -13.51 14.74 -23.75
N PRO A 158 -14.13 15.68 -23.01
CA PRO A 158 -14.29 15.55 -21.58
C PRO A 158 -15.17 14.36 -21.19
N HIS A 159 -14.92 13.78 -20.01
CA HIS A 159 -15.78 12.76 -19.42
C HIS A 159 -16.89 13.38 -18.56
N ILE A 160 -16.59 14.51 -17.90
CA ILE A 160 -17.46 15.15 -16.92
C ILE A 160 -17.58 16.64 -17.21
N PHE A 161 -18.80 17.17 -17.07
CA PHE A 161 -19.09 18.60 -16.98
C PHE A 161 -19.74 18.90 -15.64
N ARG A 162 -19.10 19.74 -14.82
CA ARG A 162 -19.59 20.10 -13.50
C ARG A 162 -19.13 21.52 -13.16
N ASN A 163 -20.00 22.31 -12.54
CA ASN A 163 -19.67 23.67 -12.09
C ASN A 163 -19.08 24.57 -13.19
N ASN A 164 -19.60 24.47 -14.42
CA ASN A 164 -19.09 25.18 -15.61
C ASN A 164 -17.63 24.84 -15.97
N GLU A 165 -17.13 23.68 -15.54
CA GLU A 165 -15.80 23.18 -15.86
C GLU A 165 -15.87 21.78 -16.48
N TYR A 166 -14.89 21.48 -17.33
CA TYR A 166 -14.73 20.21 -18.01
C TYR A 166 -13.60 19.40 -17.37
N TYR A 167 -13.83 18.11 -17.20
CA TYR A 167 -12.85 17.21 -16.61
C TYR A 167 -12.70 15.91 -17.40
N ILE A 168 -11.49 15.38 -17.36
CA ILE A 168 -11.15 14.03 -17.77
C ILE A 168 -10.86 13.20 -16.52
N VAL A 169 -11.47 12.03 -16.47
CA VAL A 169 -11.14 10.97 -15.52
C VAL A 169 -9.84 10.29 -15.98
N LYS A 170 -8.82 10.28 -15.11
CA LYS A 170 -7.55 9.57 -15.32
C LYS A 170 -7.30 8.57 -14.19
N PRO A 171 -6.55 7.48 -14.41
CA PRO A 171 -6.13 6.59 -13.34
C PRO A 171 -5.34 7.37 -12.27
N LEU A 172 -5.45 6.94 -11.02
CA LEU A 172 -4.63 7.49 -9.93
C LEU A 172 -3.15 7.13 -10.12
N MET A 173 -2.88 5.91 -10.59
CA MET A 173 -1.58 5.45 -11.05
C MET A 173 -1.43 5.78 -12.54
N ASP A 174 -0.93 6.97 -12.86
CA ASP A 174 -0.59 7.34 -14.24
C ASP A 174 0.85 6.98 -14.59
N GLY A 175 1.11 6.69 -15.87
CA GLY A 175 2.46 6.40 -16.36
C GLY A 175 3.08 5.15 -15.73
N ILE A 176 2.29 4.09 -15.59
CA ILE A 176 2.78 2.77 -15.17
C ILE A 176 3.80 2.30 -16.20
N ASP A 177 5.08 2.40 -15.84
CA ASP A 177 6.19 1.76 -16.55
C ASP A 177 6.35 0.36 -15.95
N GLU A 178 5.72 -0.62 -16.59
CA GLU A 178 5.67 -1.99 -16.08
C GLU A 178 7.04 -2.63 -15.98
N ASP A 179 7.92 -2.40 -16.96
CA ASP A 179 9.31 -2.85 -16.95
C ASP A 179 10.04 -2.36 -15.71
N LYS A 180 9.86 -1.07 -15.41
CA LYS A 180 10.44 -0.46 -14.24
C LYS A 180 9.84 -1.02 -12.96
N ILE A 181 8.51 -1.17 -12.86
CA ILE A 181 7.86 -1.75 -11.69
C ILE A 181 8.31 -3.18 -11.46
N LEU A 182 8.38 -3.98 -12.51
CA LEU A 182 8.79 -5.37 -12.44
C LEU A 182 10.22 -5.51 -11.95
N LYS A 183 11.14 -4.66 -12.41
CA LYS A 183 12.54 -4.65 -11.99
C LYS A 183 12.70 -4.07 -10.57
N ASP A 184 12.11 -2.90 -10.31
CA ASP A 184 12.25 -2.18 -9.03
C ASP A 184 11.67 -2.98 -7.84
N PHE A 185 10.62 -3.77 -8.09
CA PHE A 185 9.95 -4.58 -7.05
C PHE A 185 10.10 -6.10 -7.26
N GLU A 186 10.94 -6.51 -8.21
CA GLU A 186 11.23 -7.92 -8.53
C GLU A 186 9.95 -8.77 -8.71
N LEU A 187 8.95 -8.24 -9.43
CA LEU A 187 7.65 -8.91 -9.58
C LEU A 187 7.71 -10.23 -10.36
N TYR A 188 8.83 -10.47 -11.05
CA TYR A 188 9.14 -11.75 -11.73
C TYR A 188 9.48 -12.90 -10.77
N LYS A 189 9.58 -12.66 -9.46
CA LYS A 189 9.76 -13.72 -8.46
C LYS A 189 8.42 -14.38 -8.10
N ASP A 190 8.40 -15.69 -7.94
CA ASP A 190 7.22 -16.49 -7.63
C ASP A 190 6.47 -16.01 -6.38
N GLU A 191 7.19 -15.47 -5.40
CA GLU A 191 6.61 -14.88 -4.19
C GLU A 191 5.84 -13.57 -4.42
N ASN A 192 5.89 -13.01 -5.63
CA ASN A 192 5.24 -11.77 -6.04
C ASN A 192 4.16 -11.99 -7.12
N ILE A 193 3.92 -13.24 -7.53
CA ILE A 193 2.98 -13.58 -8.61
C ILE A 193 1.58 -12.98 -8.41
N GLU A 194 1.06 -12.96 -7.18
CA GLU A 194 -0.26 -12.36 -6.90
C GLU A 194 -0.28 -10.85 -7.16
N THR A 195 0.83 -10.15 -6.88
CA THR A 195 0.95 -8.71 -7.13
C THR A 195 0.99 -8.46 -8.63
N LEU A 196 1.76 -9.28 -9.36
CA LEU A 196 1.89 -9.20 -10.81
C LEU A 196 0.54 -9.46 -11.51
N LEU A 197 -0.14 -10.56 -11.17
CA LEU A 197 -1.46 -10.88 -11.70
C LEU A 197 -2.46 -9.75 -11.46
N LYS A 198 -2.39 -9.10 -10.30
CA LYS A 198 -3.28 -7.99 -9.99
C LYS A 198 -3.04 -6.75 -10.84
N LEU A 199 -1.80 -6.50 -11.25
CA LEU A 199 -1.46 -5.46 -12.22
C LEU A 199 -2.00 -5.80 -13.60
N TYR A 200 -1.81 -7.03 -14.08
CA TYR A 200 -2.34 -7.47 -15.38
C TYR A 200 -3.87 -7.36 -15.47
N GLU A 201 -4.57 -7.65 -14.36
CA GLU A 201 -6.03 -7.46 -14.27
C GLU A 201 -6.47 -5.98 -14.39
N ALA A 202 -5.59 -5.00 -14.21
CA ALA A 202 -5.95 -3.58 -14.28
C ALA A 202 -6.49 -3.19 -15.67
N ASN A 203 -5.91 -3.76 -16.74
CA ASN A 203 -6.23 -3.39 -18.11
C ASN A 203 -7.55 -3.99 -18.61
N SER A 204 -8.08 -5.02 -17.94
CA SER A 204 -9.41 -5.56 -18.23
C SER A 204 -10.51 -4.85 -17.45
N TYR A 205 -10.15 -4.02 -16.47
CA TYR A 205 -11.12 -3.41 -15.58
C TYR A 205 -11.86 -2.23 -16.23
N MET A 206 -13.17 -2.38 -16.36
CA MET A 206 -14.09 -1.35 -16.84
C MET A 206 -14.74 -0.66 -15.65
N HIS A 207 -14.59 0.66 -15.56
CA HIS A 207 -15.16 1.51 -14.54
C HIS A 207 -16.49 2.10 -14.98
N ASP A 208 -17.54 1.86 -14.21
CA ASP A 208 -18.77 2.63 -14.32
C ASP A 208 -18.62 3.96 -13.57
N LEU A 209 -18.63 5.06 -14.31
CA LEU A 209 -18.47 6.40 -13.74
C LEU A 209 -19.55 6.75 -12.70
N VAL A 210 -20.75 6.18 -12.80
CA VAL A 210 -21.83 6.45 -11.87
C VAL A 210 -21.82 5.48 -10.69
N GLU A 211 -21.81 4.17 -10.98
CA GLU A 211 -21.91 3.13 -9.95
C GLU A 211 -20.61 2.93 -9.17
N ASP A 212 -19.48 2.80 -9.87
CA ASP A 212 -18.19 2.54 -9.23
C ASP A 212 -17.53 3.83 -8.73
N CYS A 213 -17.64 4.89 -9.52
CA CYS A 213 -16.93 6.15 -9.26
C CYS A 213 -17.80 7.20 -8.54
N GLY A 214 -19.11 6.98 -8.40
CA GLY A 214 -20.01 7.88 -7.70
C GLY A 214 -20.24 9.23 -8.39
N ILE A 215 -19.93 9.35 -9.68
CA ILE A 215 -20.15 10.58 -10.45
C ILE A 215 -21.65 10.68 -10.78
N PRO A 216 -22.34 11.76 -10.40
CA PRO A 216 -23.76 11.90 -10.75
C PRO A 216 -23.96 11.82 -12.26
N ALA A 217 -24.92 11.01 -12.73
CA ALA A 217 -25.19 10.83 -14.15
C ALA A 217 -25.46 12.15 -14.91
N LYS A 218 -26.02 13.15 -14.22
CA LYS A 218 -26.25 14.50 -14.75
C LYS A 218 -24.97 15.29 -15.07
N ASN A 219 -23.85 14.91 -14.45
CA ASN A 219 -22.55 15.54 -14.65
C ASN A 219 -21.74 14.86 -15.76
N LEU A 220 -22.21 13.73 -16.31
CA LEU A 220 -21.52 13.08 -17.43
C LEU A 220 -21.63 13.98 -18.68
N PHE A 221 -20.51 14.22 -19.34
CA PHE A 221 -20.49 15.01 -20.57
C PHE A 221 -21.30 14.33 -21.68
N GLN A 222 -21.10 13.01 -21.84
CA GLN A 222 -21.93 12.16 -22.69
C GLN A 222 -22.47 10.99 -21.88
N LYS A 223 -23.81 10.89 -21.76
CA LYS A 223 -24.46 9.83 -20.97
C LYS A 223 -24.12 8.41 -21.43
N LYS A 224 -23.81 8.24 -22.72
CA LYS A 224 -23.40 6.96 -23.32
C LYS A 224 -21.98 6.53 -22.92
N ASN A 225 -21.10 7.48 -22.57
CA ASN A 225 -19.70 7.19 -22.18
C ASN A 225 -19.59 6.99 -20.66
N ARG A 226 -20.53 6.20 -20.12
CA ARG A 226 -20.62 5.92 -18.69
C ARG A 226 -19.55 4.92 -18.24
N ILE A 227 -19.15 4.01 -19.13
CA ILE A 227 -18.15 2.99 -18.87
C ILE A 227 -16.84 3.44 -19.48
N LEU A 228 -15.78 3.49 -18.67
CA LEU A 228 -14.42 3.81 -19.10
C LEU A 228 -13.46 2.71 -18.67
N ASN A 229 -12.47 2.41 -19.49
CA ASN A 229 -11.29 1.70 -19.01
C ASN A 229 -10.18 2.73 -18.76
N LEU A 230 -9.69 2.79 -17.53
CA LEU A 230 -8.70 3.79 -17.10
C LEU A 230 -7.30 3.49 -17.62
N TYR A 231 -7.02 2.25 -18.01
CA TYR A 231 -5.70 1.75 -18.37
C TYR A 231 -5.61 1.24 -19.82
N GLN A 232 -6.49 1.72 -20.72
CA GLN A 232 -6.55 1.29 -22.13
C GLN A 232 -5.22 1.39 -22.90
N ASN A 233 -4.33 2.28 -22.49
CA ASN A 233 -3.06 2.56 -23.17
C ASN A 233 -1.84 2.10 -22.36
N VAL A 234 -2.03 1.26 -21.34
CA VAL A 234 -0.89 0.64 -20.67
C VAL A 234 -0.48 -0.55 -21.52
N GLU A 235 0.66 -0.42 -22.20
CA GLU A 235 1.30 -1.54 -22.88
C GLU A 235 1.70 -2.56 -21.82
N LEU A 236 0.94 -3.66 -21.75
CA LEU A 236 1.31 -4.78 -20.90
C LEU A 236 2.68 -5.30 -21.34
N LEU A 237 3.53 -5.60 -20.37
CA LEU A 237 4.76 -6.36 -20.58
C LEU A 237 4.43 -7.58 -21.42
N GLN A 238 5.14 -7.70 -22.55
CA GLN A 238 4.99 -8.84 -23.45
C GLN A 238 5.27 -10.12 -22.65
N TYR A 239 4.35 -11.08 -22.69
CA TYR A 239 4.48 -12.34 -21.95
C TYR A 239 5.83 -13.03 -22.22
N GLN A 240 6.45 -12.80 -23.40
CA GLN A 240 7.78 -13.29 -23.76
C GLN A 240 8.87 -12.78 -22.81
N ASP A 241 8.86 -11.50 -22.44
CA ASP A 241 9.85 -10.91 -21.54
C ASP A 241 9.67 -11.40 -20.10
N LEU A 242 8.41 -11.55 -19.66
CA LEU A 242 8.10 -12.16 -18.38
C LEU A 242 8.60 -13.60 -18.30
N LEU A 243 8.30 -14.41 -19.33
CA LEU A 243 8.71 -15.79 -19.42
C LEU A 243 10.24 -15.90 -19.41
N ARG A 244 10.93 -15.07 -20.19
CA ARG A 244 12.39 -15.02 -20.21
C ARG A 244 12.97 -14.73 -18.82
N MET A 245 12.47 -13.69 -18.14
CA MET A 245 12.93 -13.34 -16.79
C MET A 245 12.64 -14.47 -15.79
N ALA A 246 11.49 -15.10 -15.87
CA ALA A 246 11.12 -16.21 -15.00
C ALA A 246 12.05 -17.43 -15.19
N ILE A 247 12.42 -17.77 -16.43
CA ILE A 247 13.36 -18.87 -16.70
C ILE A 247 14.77 -18.52 -16.19
N ILE A 248 15.28 -17.33 -16.51
CA ILE A 248 16.60 -16.84 -16.05
C ILE A 248 16.70 -16.84 -14.52
N HIS A 249 15.61 -16.52 -13.83
CA HIS A 249 15.60 -16.48 -12.37
C HIS A 249 15.09 -17.77 -11.71
N ASN A 250 14.86 -18.85 -12.47
CA ASN A 250 14.36 -20.13 -11.98
C ASN A 250 13.05 -20.02 -11.17
N GLN A 251 12.03 -19.38 -11.76
CA GLN A 251 10.74 -19.07 -11.14
C GLN A 251 9.63 -19.96 -11.77
N PRO A 252 9.43 -21.18 -11.26
CA PRO A 252 8.53 -22.16 -11.87
C PRO A 252 7.06 -21.74 -11.88
N ARG A 253 6.55 -21.06 -10.84
CA ARG A 253 5.12 -20.71 -10.79
C ARG A 253 4.78 -19.64 -11.81
N ILE A 254 5.60 -18.61 -11.95
CA ILE A 254 5.41 -17.57 -12.97
C ILE A 254 5.59 -18.14 -14.37
N THR A 255 6.58 -19.02 -14.57
CA THR A 255 6.77 -19.68 -15.88
C THR A 255 5.53 -20.48 -16.26
N LYS A 256 4.98 -21.27 -15.32
CA LYS A 256 3.76 -22.06 -15.57
C LYS A 256 2.59 -21.14 -15.91
N CYS A 257 2.42 -20.08 -15.14
CA CYS A 257 1.38 -19.09 -15.38
C CYS A 257 1.54 -18.41 -16.75
N ALA A 258 2.73 -17.97 -17.13
CA ALA A 258 2.95 -17.38 -18.46
C ALA A 258 2.61 -18.38 -19.57
N LEU A 259 3.08 -19.62 -19.48
CA LEU A 259 2.81 -20.66 -20.49
C LEU A 259 1.33 -21.05 -20.60
N GLU A 260 0.59 -21.04 -19.49
CA GLU A 260 -0.84 -21.36 -19.47
C GLU A 260 -1.73 -20.20 -19.96
N PHE A 261 -1.33 -18.95 -19.69
CA PHE A 261 -2.15 -17.78 -19.98
C PHE A 261 -1.87 -17.13 -21.33
N SER A 262 -0.67 -17.30 -21.89
CA SER A 262 -0.38 -16.88 -23.26
C SER A 262 -0.39 -18.07 -24.19
N GLU A 263 -1.23 -18.01 -25.22
CA GLU A 263 -1.30 -18.98 -26.32
C GLU A 263 -0.06 -18.89 -27.21
N PHE A 264 1.13 -19.09 -26.64
CA PHE A 264 2.36 -19.01 -27.42
C PHE A 264 2.38 -20.07 -28.51
N THR A 265 2.79 -19.65 -29.71
CA THR A 265 3.15 -20.59 -30.75
C THR A 265 4.47 -21.28 -30.41
N ASN A 266 4.66 -22.49 -30.94
CA ASN A 266 5.94 -23.22 -30.81
C ASN A 266 7.14 -22.41 -31.34
N LYS A 267 6.92 -21.48 -32.27
CA LYS A 267 7.97 -20.61 -32.79
C LYS A 267 8.38 -19.57 -31.75
N GLU A 268 7.42 -18.88 -31.14
CA GLU A 268 7.69 -17.86 -30.11
C GLU A 268 8.36 -18.46 -28.88
N LEU A 269 7.94 -19.66 -28.44
CA LEU A 269 8.60 -20.36 -27.33
C LEU A 269 10.04 -20.72 -27.67
N LYS A 270 10.33 -21.19 -28.90
CA LYS A 270 11.70 -21.47 -29.34
C LYS A 270 12.57 -20.21 -29.33
N GLU A 271 12.05 -19.10 -29.85
CA GLU A 271 12.77 -17.82 -29.84
C GLU A 271 13.12 -17.37 -28.41
N VAL A 272 12.19 -17.52 -27.45
CA VAL A 272 12.47 -17.24 -26.03
C VAL A 272 13.56 -18.16 -25.48
N LEU A 273 13.49 -19.46 -25.76
CA LEU A 273 14.47 -20.44 -25.26
C LEU A 273 15.87 -20.24 -25.85
N GLU A 274 16.00 -19.95 -27.15
CA GLU A 274 17.29 -19.67 -27.81
C GLU A 274 17.99 -18.46 -27.19
N ILE A 275 17.23 -17.42 -26.81
CA ILE A 275 17.76 -16.24 -26.10
C ILE A 275 18.27 -16.59 -24.69
N VAL A 276 17.63 -17.57 -24.03
CA VAL A 276 18.03 -18.02 -22.69
C VAL A 276 19.23 -18.98 -22.74
N GLU A 277 19.31 -19.86 -23.75
CA GLU A 277 20.43 -20.79 -23.97
C GLU A 277 21.78 -20.08 -24.17
N GLY A 278 21.77 -18.87 -24.76
CA GLY A 278 22.97 -18.04 -24.92
C GLY A 278 23.59 -17.53 -23.61
N ASN A 279 22.97 -17.79 -22.45
CA ASN A 279 23.55 -17.55 -21.13
C ASN A 279 23.92 -18.92 -20.50
N ASP A 280 25.22 -19.25 -20.46
CA ASP A 280 25.87 -20.55 -20.16
C ASP A 280 25.51 -21.29 -18.83
N SER A 281 24.42 -20.95 -18.12
CA SER A 281 24.11 -21.45 -16.77
C SER A 281 22.78 -22.22 -16.61
N TYR A 282 21.96 -22.41 -17.65
CA TYR A 282 20.52 -22.65 -17.42
C TYR A 282 19.94 -23.96 -18.00
N TYR A 283 20.42 -25.11 -17.51
CA TYR A 283 19.62 -26.35 -17.52
C TYR A 283 18.91 -26.52 -16.18
N ASN A 284 18.01 -25.59 -15.83
CA ASN A 284 17.17 -25.70 -14.64
C ASN A 284 15.82 -26.37 -14.97
N ASP A 285 15.09 -26.79 -13.94
CA ASP A 285 13.79 -27.48 -14.10
C ASP A 285 12.75 -26.62 -14.84
N VAL A 286 12.89 -25.30 -14.77
CA VAL A 286 12.03 -24.31 -15.42
C VAL A 286 12.26 -24.27 -16.94
N TYR A 287 13.52 -24.33 -17.39
CA TYR A 287 13.88 -24.46 -18.80
C TYR A 287 13.32 -25.77 -19.38
N ARG A 288 13.45 -26.88 -18.63
CA ARG A 288 12.86 -28.18 -19.03
C ARG A 288 11.34 -28.12 -19.12
N MET A 289 10.69 -27.41 -18.20
CA MET A 289 9.25 -27.22 -18.22
C MET A 289 8.80 -26.48 -19.49
N ALA A 290 9.47 -25.38 -19.85
CA ALA A 290 9.15 -24.64 -21.08
C ALA A 290 9.41 -25.47 -22.35
N THR A 291 10.49 -26.25 -22.40
CA THR A 291 10.79 -27.16 -23.52
C THR A 291 9.73 -28.27 -23.67
N TYR A 292 9.19 -28.78 -22.57
CA TYR A 292 8.10 -29.78 -22.59
C TYR A 292 6.83 -29.25 -23.25
N TYR A 293 6.52 -27.95 -23.11
CA TYR A 293 5.37 -27.34 -23.77
C TYR A 293 5.49 -27.32 -25.30
N ILE A 294 6.72 -27.28 -25.85
CA ILE A 294 6.96 -27.28 -27.30
C ILE A 294 6.85 -28.70 -27.87
N ASN A 295 7.40 -29.68 -27.15
CA ASN A 295 7.39 -31.10 -27.52
C ASN A 295 6.93 -31.93 -26.31
N PRO A 296 5.61 -32.06 -26.10
CA PRO A 296 5.11 -32.87 -25.00
C PRO A 296 5.46 -34.33 -25.27
N ASP A 297 6.48 -34.84 -24.59
CA ASP A 297 6.81 -36.25 -24.63
C ASP A 297 5.62 -37.04 -24.02
N PRO A 298 4.98 -37.95 -24.77
CA PRO A 298 3.83 -38.71 -24.28
C PRO A 298 4.15 -39.59 -23.07
N LEU A 299 5.42 -39.81 -22.74
CA LEU A 299 5.88 -40.68 -21.65
C LEU A 299 6.16 -39.94 -20.32
N LEU A 300 6.10 -38.61 -20.29
CA LEU A 300 6.42 -37.78 -19.11
C LEU A 300 5.19 -37.08 -18.51
N LYS A 301 3.99 -37.66 -18.62
CA LYS A 301 2.88 -37.31 -17.73
C LYS A 301 3.32 -37.60 -16.30
N VAL A 302 3.87 -36.57 -15.65
CA VAL A 302 4.15 -36.54 -14.23
C VAL A 302 2.84 -36.92 -13.55
N LYS A 303 2.90 -37.98 -12.76
CA LYS A 303 1.82 -38.34 -11.85
C LYS A 303 1.68 -37.20 -10.85
N ASP A 304 0.69 -36.35 -11.05
CA ASP A 304 0.18 -35.46 -10.01
C ASP A 304 -0.59 -36.33 -9.01
N ASP A 305 0.07 -36.65 -7.88
CA ASP A 305 -0.57 -37.00 -6.59
C ASP A 305 -0.52 -35.77 -5.68
#